data_AF-W0GSM0-F1
#
_entry.id   AF-W0GSM0-F1
#
_cell.length_a   1.000
_cell.length_b   1.000
_cell.length_c   1.000
_cell.angle_alpha   90.00
_cell.angle_beta   90.00
_cell.angle_gamma   90.00
#
_symmetry.space_group_name_H-M   'P 1'
#
loop_
_entity.id
_entity.type
_entity.pdbx_description
1 polymer ?
#
loop_
_entity_poly.entity_id
_entity_poly.type
_entity_poly.pdbx_seq_one_letter_code
_entity_poly.pdbx_strand_id
1 'polypeptide(L)' 'MLVAAHQSLGDRKLLFNTSGQSYRAMGAEAVKALTDDEALEALAADGKLIKRPFVEVNSSTYLTGFKPDLWESAFQG' A
#
# COMPACT_ATOMS: atom_id res chain seq x y z
N MET A 1 -2.62 -5.89 9.72
CA MET A 1 -1.99 -5.95 8.39
C MET A 1 -1.67 -4.56 7.85
N LEU A 2 -2.63 -3.71 7.45
CA LEU A 2 -2.34 -2.40 6.84
C LEU A 2 -1.54 -1.44 7.74
N VAL A 3 -1.84 -1.38 9.04
CA VAL A 3 -1.07 -0.57 10.02
C VAL A 3 0.39 -1.02 10.08
N ALA A 4 0.63 -2.32 10.20
CA ALA A 4 1.98 -2.88 10.24
C ALA A 4 2.73 -2.67 8.92
N ALA A 5 2.03 -2.78 7.78
CA ALA A 5 2.60 -2.46 6.47
C ALA A 5 2.99 -0.98 6.36
N HIS A 6 2.15 -0.06 6.84
CA HIS A 6 2.47 1.36 6.87
C HIS A 6 3.71 1.65 7.73
N GLN A 7 3.80 1.05 8.91
CA GLN A 7 4.97 1.17 9.80
C GLN A 7 6.25 0.61 9.17
N SER A 8 6.15 -0.54 8.47
CA SER A 8 7.28 -1.18 7.79
C SER A 8 7.74 -0.37 6.56
N LEU A 9 6.81 0.16 5.77
CA LEU A 9 7.08 0.88 4.53
C LEU A 9 7.45 2.36 4.74
N GLY A 10 7.07 2.94 5.88
CA GLY A 10 7.36 4.34 6.24
C GLY A 10 6.52 5.40 5.51
N ASP A 11 5.83 5.04 4.41
CA ASP A 11 4.94 5.95 3.69
C ASP A 11 3.68 5.21 3.20
N ARG A 12 2.50 5.69 3.62
CA ARG A 12 1.20 5.15 3.21
C ARG A 12 0.96 5.21 1.70
N LYS A 13 1.62 6.14 0.97
CA LYS A 13 1.47 6.27 -0.49
C LYS A 13 1.87 4.99 -1.23
N LEU A 14 2.78 4.20 -0.64
CA LEU A 14 3.20 2.92 -1.20
C LEU A 14 2.09 1.87 -1.21
N LEU A 15 1.05 2.05 -0.36
CA LEU A 15 -0.12 1.19 -0.30
C LEU A 15 -1.17 1.53 -1.37
N PHE A 16 -1.13 2.71 -2.00
CA PHE A 16 -2.18 3.15 -2.92
C PHE A 16 -1.95 2.72 -4.38
N ASN A 17 -3.02 2.21 -4.99
CA ASN A 17 -3.15 1.97 -6.42
C ASN A 17 -3.52 3.28 -7.14
N THR A 18 -2.53 4.13 -7.38
CA THR A 18 -2.72 5.45 -8.01
C THR A 18 -3.29 5.39 -9.44
N SER A 19 -3.12 4.26 -10.12
CA SER A 19 -3.67 4.02 -11.46
C SER A 19 -5.10 3.47 -11.44
N GLY A 20 -5.62 3.07 -10.29
CA GLY A 20 -6.93 2.43 -10.13
C GLY A 20 -8.12 3.39 -10.24
N GLN A 21 -9.27 2.85 -10.64
CA GLN A 21 -10.51 3.62 -10.76
C GLN A 21 -10.91 4.28 -9.44
N SER A 22 -10.81 3.57 -8.30
CA SER A 22 -11.17 4.13 -6.99
C SER A 22 -10.28 5.30 -6.57
N TYR A 23 -8.97 5.23 -6.82
CA TYR A 23 -8.07 6.34 -6.52
C TYR A 23 -8.39 7.55 -7.40
N ARG A 24 -8.64 7.34 -8.69
CA ARG A 24 -9.02 8.40 -9.63
C ARG A 24 -10.37 9.02 -9.27
N ALA A 25 -11.32 8.24 -8.77
CA ALA A 25 -12.63 8.71 -8.33
C ALA A 25 -12.54 9.58 -7.07
N MET A 26 -11.66 9.23 -6.12
CA MET A 26 -11.37 10.08 -4.96
C MET A 26 -10.63 11.36 -5.33
N GLY A 27 -9.67 11.26 -6.27
CA GLY A 27 -8.82 12.36 -6.68
C GLY A 27 -7.57 12.50 -5.81
N ALA A 28 -6.45 12.87 -6.43
CA ALA A 28 -5.13 12.91 -5.77
C ALA A 28 -5.08 13.90 -4.59
N GLU A 29 -5.73 15.05 -4.71
CA GLU A 29 -5.74 16.07 -3.65
C GLU A 29 -6.53 15.62 -2.42
N ALA A 30 -7.65 14.92 -2.62
CA ALA A 30 -8.43 14.35 -1.51
C ALA A 30 -7.60 13.30 -0.75
N VAL A 31 -6.93 12.39 -1.47
CA VAL A 31 -6.08 11.35 -0.83
C VAL A 31 -4.89 11.97 -0.07
N LYS A 32 -4.33 13.07 -0.58
CA LYS A 32 -3.25 13.81 0.13
C LYS A 32 -3.76 14.52 1.39
N ALA A 33 -5.01 14.99 1.39
CA ALA A 33 -5.62 15.67 2.51
C ALA A 33 -5.99 14.74 3.68
N LEU A 34 -6.12 13.43 3.42
CA LEU A 34 -6.37 12.44 4.48
C LEU A 34 -5.23 12.43 5.52
N THR A 35 -5.57 12.16 6.76
CA THR A 35 -4.61 11.71 7.78
C THR A 35 -4.16 10.27 7.51
N ASP A 36 -3.15 9.79 8.23
CA ASP A 36 -2.71 8.40 8.10
C ASP A 36 -3.82 7.42 8.50
N ASP A 37 -4.54 7.71 9.58
CA ASP A 37 -5.64 6.88 10.07
C ASP A 37 -6.79 6.82 9.06
N GLU A 38 -7.24 7.97 8.52
CA GLU A 38 -8.30 8.02 7.51
C GLU A 38 -7.90 7.31 6.21
N ALA A 39 -6.63 7.43 5.81
CA ALA A 39 -6.14 6.74 4.63
C ALA A 39 -6.11 5.21 4.83
N LEU A 40 -5.75 4.74 6.02
CA LEU A 40 -5.76 3.32 6.36
C LEU A 40 -7.19 2.78 6.44
N GLU A 41 -8.13 3.54 6.97
CA GLU A 41 -9.55 3.20 6.98
C GLU A 41 -10.12 3.13 5.56
N ALA A 42 -9.78 4.10 4.69
CA ALA A 42 -10.17 4.08 3.28
C ALA A 42 -9.62 2.84 2.54
N LEU A 43 -8.35 2.50 2.75
CA LEU A 43 -7.72 1.30 2.17
C LEU A 43 -8.40 0.01 2.65
N ALA A 44 -8.82 -0.06 3.92
CA ALA A 44 -9.56 -1.19 4.47
C ALA A 44 -10.99 -1.28 3.92
N ALA A 45 -11.64 -0.14 3.68
CA ALA A 45 -13.00 -0.07 3.15
C ALA A 45 -13.07 -0.39 1.66
N ASP A 46 -12.07 -0.01 0.85
CA ASP A 46 -12.00 -0.32 -0.57
C ASP A 46 -10.67 -0.95 -1.00
N GLY A 47 -10.65 -2.27 -1.12
CA GLY A 47 -9.49 -3.04 -1.57
C GLY A 47 -9.05 -2.79 -3.03
N LYS A 48 -9.78 -1.99 -3.83
CA LYS A 48 -9.30 -1.51 -5.14
C LYS A 48 -8.30 -0.35 -4.99
N LEU A 49 -8.31 0.34 -3.86
CA LEU A 49 -7.32 1.35 -3.50
C LEU A 49 -5.97 0.73 -3.16
N ILE A 50 -5.92 -0.54 -2.79
CA ILE A 50 -4.67 -1.21 -2.41
C ILE A 50 -3.84 -1.51 -3.67
N LYS A 51 -2.57 -1.08 -3.66
CA LYS A 51 -1.57 -1.35 -4.70
C LYS A 51 -1.33 -2.85 -4.82
N ARG A 52 -1.18 -3.33 -6.06
CA ARG A 52 -0.97 -4.76 -6.34
C ARG A 52 0.33 -4.98 -7.13
N PRO A 53 1.03 -6.11 -6.93
CA PRO A 53 0.84 -7.08 -5.84
C PRO A 53 1.10 -6.49 -4.44
N PHE A 54 0.42 -7.00 -3.41
CA PHE A 54 0.68 -6.67 -2.00
C PHE A 54 0.92 -7.97 -1.26
N VAL A 55 2.09 -8.13 -0.65
CA VAL A 55 2.51 -9.38 -0.03
C VAL A 55 3.13 -9.09 1.33
N GLU A 56 2.67 -9.81 2.34
CA GLU A 56 3.34 -9.94 3.63
C GLU A 56 4.29 -11.14 3.54
N VAL A 57 5.60 -10.89 3.62
CA VAL A 57 6.64 -11.93 3.53
C VAL A 57 6.85 -12.58 4.90
N ASN A 58 6.84 -11.75 5.95
CA ASN A 58 6.88 -12.12 7.35
C ASN A 58 6.31 -10.96 8.19
N SER A 59 6.29 -11.09 9.52
CA SER A 59 5.71 -10.08 10.44
C SER A 59 6.29 -8.67 10.33
N SER A 60 7.45 -8.49 9.69
CA SER A 60 8.17 -7.21 9.56
C SER A 60 8.36 -6.73 8.12
N THR A 61 8.19 -7.60 7.13
CA THR A 61 8.53 -7.31 5.72
C THR A 61 7.29 -7.37 4.84
N TYR A 62 6.99 -6.26 4.19
CA TYR A 62 5.88 -6.11 3.25
C TYR A 62 6.40 -5.65 1.88
N LEU A 63 5.84 -6.22 0.82
CA LEU A 63 6.13 -5.83 -0.56
C LEU A 63 4.89 -5.20 -1.19
N THR A 64 5.07 -4.05 -1.83
CA THR A 64 4.02 -3.33 -2.56
C THR A 64 4.43 -3.07 -4.00
N GLY A 65 3.60 -3.51 -4.96
CA GLY A 65 3.96 -3.53 -6.37
C GLY A 65 5.04 -4.56 -6.67
N PHE A 66 5.49 -4.58 -7.93
CA PHE A 66 6.56 -5.46 -8.38
C PHE A 66 7.83 -4.67 -8.65
N LYS A 67 8.86 -4.93 -7.85
CA LYS A 67 10.23 -4.46 -8.05
C LYS A 67 11.14 -5.68 -8.01
N PRO A 68 11.67 -6.16 -9.15
CA PRO A 68 12.38 -7.42 -9.25
C PRO A 68 13.44 -7.62 -8.16
N ASP A 69 14.30 -6.62 -7.94
CA ASP A 69 15.39 -6.70 -6.95
C ASP A 69 14.89 -6.91 -5.51
N LEU A 70 13.77 -6.27 -5.14
CA LEU A 70 13.18 -6.40 -3.80
C LEU A 70 12.49 -7.75 -3.63
N TRP A 71 11.83 -8.23 -4.68
CA TRP A 71 11.16 -9.54 -4.66
C TRP A 71 12.19 -10.65 -4.59
N GLU A 72 13.26 -10.56 -5.38
CA GLU A 72 14.35 -11.52 -5.34
C GLU A 72 14.99 -11.55 -3.95
N SER A 73 15.37 -10.39 -3.40
CA SER A 73 15.97 -10.31 -2.06
C SER A 73 15.04 -10.84 -0.94
N ALA A 74 13.73 -10.67 -1.09
CA ALA A 74 12.75 -11.12 -0.10
C ALA A 74 12.47 -12.63 -0.13
N PHE A 75 12.72 -13.28 -1.27
CA PHE A 75 12.44 -14.71 -1.49
C PHE A 75 13.69 -15.54 -1.75
N GLN A 76 14.89 -14.95 -1.70
CA GLN A 76 16.15 -15.69 -1.66
C GLN A 76 16.23 -16.44 -0.32
N GLY A 77 16.28 -17.77 -0.41
CA GLY A 77 16.45 -18.71 0.70
C GLY A 77 17.73 -19.51 0.54
#